data_AF-A0AA40SJV6-F1
#
_entry.id   AF-A0AA40SJV6-F1
#
_cell.length_a   1.000
_cell.length_b   1.000
_cell.length_c   1.000
_cell.angle_alpha   90.00
_cell.angle_beta   90.00
_cell.angle_gamma   90.00
#
_symmetry.space_group_name_H-M   'P 1'
#
loop_
_entity.id
_entity.type
_entity.pdbx_description
1 polymer ?
#
loop_
_entity_poly.entity_id
_entity_poly.type
_entity_poly.pdbx_seq_one_letter_code
_entity_poly.pdbx_strand_id
1 'polypeptide(L)'
;MSATVAMILVLAAGTYAFRLVGPALHGRVELPVRVQELLTAGAVVLLVALLATGALTEGGGFAGWARPAGVLVGGVLAWRKAPFVVVVLGAAATTAALRAAGIA
;
A
#
# COMPACT_ATOMS: atom_id res chain seq x y z
N MET A 1 26.60 -0.49 -13.69
CA MET A 1 25.76 -1.72 -13.66
C MET A 1 25.95 -2.54 -12.38
N SER A 2 27.18 -2.75 -11.88
CA SER A 2 27.43 -3.51 -10.63
C SER A 2 26.87 -2.86 -9.36
N ALA A 3 26.98 -1.54 -9.21
CA ALA A 3 26.53 -0.82 -8.02
C ALA A 3 25.00 -0.92 -7.79
N THR A 4 24.20 -0.77 -8.86
CA THR A 4 22.73 -0.89 -8.77
C THR A 4 22.31 -2.29 -8.34
N VAL A 5 22.96 -3.33 -8.89
CA VAL A 5 22.68 -4.72 -8.51
C VAL A 5 23.07 -4.97 -7.06
N ALA A 6 24.22 -4.45 -6.60
CA ALA A 6 24.61 -4.54 -5.20
C ALA A 6 23.57 -3.88 -4.27
N MET A 7 23.07 -2.69 -4.62
CA MET A 7 22.03 -2.00 -3.84
C MET A 7 20.72 -2.78 -3.79
N ILE A 8 20.28 -3.35 -4.92
CA ILE A 8 19.09 -4.21 -4.97
C ILE A 8 19.26 -5.43 -4.07
N LEU A 9 20.42 -6.10 -4.15
CA LEU A 9 20.72 -7.29 -3.34
C LEU A 9 20.76 -6.97 -1.84
N VAL A 10 21.35 -5.84 -1.46
CA VAL A 10 21.38 -5.38 -0.06
C VAL A 10 19.95 -5.11 0.44
N LEU A 11 19.13 -4.41 -0.35
CA LEU A 11 17.74 -4.13 0.02
C LEU A 11 16.90 -5.40 0.12
N ALA A 12 17.07 -6.33 -0.84
CA ALA A 12 16.41 -7.62 -0.82
C ALA A 12 16.82 -8.43 0.42
N ALA A 13 18.12 -8.53 0.70
CA ALA A 13 18.64 -9.22 1.87
C ALA A 13 18.10 -8.62 3.17
N GLY A 14 18.10 -7.28 3.31
CA GLY A 14 17.52 -6.58 4.46
C GLY A 14 16.03 -6.87 4.63
N THR A 15 15.26 -6.85 3.54
CA THR A 15 13.82 -7.15 3.55
C THR A 15 13.56 -8.59 4.01
N TYR A 16 14.32 -9.56 3.48
CA TYR A 16 14.20 -10.96 3.89
C TYR A 16 14.63 -11.18 5.33
N ALA A 17 15.69 -10.49 5.79
CA ALA A 17 16.12 -10.54 7.18
C ALA A 17 15.02 -10.06 8.13
N PHE A 18 14.37 -8.92 7.85
CA PHE A 18 13.22 -8.44 8.63
C PHE A 18 12.05 -9.42 8.61
N ARG A 19 11.79 -10.08 7.46
CA ARG A 19 10.72 -11.08 7.35
C ARG A 19 11.02 -12.35 8.16
N LEU A 20 12.29 -12.69 8.31
CA LEU A 20 12.76 -13.86 9.08
C LEU A 20 12.61 -13.67 10.60
N VAL A 21 12.59 -12.42 11.08
CA VAL A 21 12.38 -12.07 12.49
C VAL A 21 11.08 -12.69 13.03
N GLY A 22 10.00 -12.67 12.23
CA GLY A 22 8.71 -13.25 12.63
C GLY A 22 8.81 -14.73 13.02
N PRO A 23 9.20 -15.63 12.09
CA PRO A 23 9.43 -17.05 12.38
C PRO A 23 10.50 -17.30 13.44
N ALA A 24 11.59 -16.52 13.46
CA ALA A 24 12.70 -16.73 14.40
C ALA A 24 12.32 -16.42 15.87
N LEU A 25 11.46 -15.43 16.09
CA LEU A 25 10.95 -15.08 17.42
C LEU A 25 9.60 -15.75 17.75
N HIS A 26 8.97 -16.43 16.79
CA HIS A 26 7.70 -17.13 17.01
C HIS A 26 7.85 -18.18 18.11
N GLY A 27 7.05 -18.06 19.17
CA GLY A 27 7.08 -18.95 20.34
C GLY A 27 8.24 -18.70 21.32
N ARG A 28 9.13 -17.74 21.07
CA ARG A 28 10.21 -17.35 22.01
C ARG A 28 9.96 -16.03 22.72
N VAL A 29 9.06 -15.20 22.19
CA VAL A 29 8.69 -13.91 22.76
C VAL A 29 7.18 -13.80 22.82
N GLU A 30 6.64 -13.68 24.03
CA GLU A 30 5.25 -13.30 24.25
C GLU A 30 5.13 -11.78 24.25
N LEU A 31 4.45 -11.25 23.24
CA LEU A 31 4.16 -9.82 23.15
C LEU A 31 2.97 -9.51 24.04
N PRO A 32 3.06 -8.51 24.94
CA PRO A 32 1.91 -8.10 25.73
C PRO A 32 0.81 -7.55 24.81
N VAL A 33 -0.46 -7.81 25.16
CA VAL A 33 -1.65 -7.48 24.36
C VAL A 33 -1.64 -6.03 23.87
N ARG A 34 -1.27 -5.09 24.74
CA ARG A 34 -1.19 -3.66 24.39
C ARG A 34 -0.20 -3.35 23.27
N VAL A 35 0.93 -4.05 23.22
CA VAL A 35 1.91 -3.88 22.14
C VAL A 35 1.38 -4.48 20.84
N GLN A 36 0.70 -5.63 20.90
CA GLN A 36 0.08 -6.23 19.72
C GLN A 36 -1.02 -5.34 19.12
N GLU A 37 -1.84 -4.71 19.97
CA GLU A 37 -2.84 -3.72 19.55
C GLU A 37 -2.20 -2.51 18.88
N LEU A 38 -1.15 -1.94 19.49
CA LEU A 38 -0.42 -0.80 18.94
C LEU A 38 0.25 -1.13 17.61
N LEU A 39 0.87 -2.31 17.48
CA LEU A 39 1.48 -2.76 16.23
C LEU A 39 0.44 -2.97 15.14
N THR A 40 -0.71 -3.55 15.48
CA THR A 40 -1.83 -3.76 14.55
C THR A 40 -2.40 -2.42 14.08
N ALA A 41 -2.66 -1.50 15.01
CA ALA A 41 -3.13 -0.15 14.71
C ALA A 41 -2.10 0.61 13.86
N GLY A 42 -0.81 0.51 14.20
CA GLY A 42 0.29 1.11 13.44
C GLY A 42 0.34 0.61 12.00
N ALA A 43 0.20 -0.70 11.79
CA ALA A 43 0.14 -1.27 10.44
C ALA A 43 -1.03 -0.71 9.63
N VAL A 44 -2.22 -0.62 10.23
CA VAL A 44 -3.39 -0.01 9.58
C VAL A 44 -3.13 1.46 9.25
N VAL A 45 -2.60 2.24 10.19
CA VAL A 45 -2.26 3.65 9.98
C VAL A 45 -1.24 3.82 8.86
N LEU A 46 -0.20 2.99 8.81
CA LEU A 46 0.80 3.02 7.74
C LEU A 46 0.19 2.68 6.38
N LEU A 47 -0.69 1.68 6.31
CA LEU A 47 -1.40 1.33 5.06
C LEU A 47 -2.34 2.45 4.61
N VAL A 48 -3.06 3.07 5.54
CA VAL A 48 -3.94 4.22 5.24
C VAL A 48 -3.12 5.43 4.80
N ALA A 49 -1.99 5.71 5.46
CA ALA A 49 -1.09 6.77 5.06
C ALA A 49 -0.48 6.52 3.68
N LEU A 50 -0.08 5.28 3.38
CA LEU A 50 0.41 4.87 2.06
C LEU A 50 -0.68 5.05 0.98
N LEU A 51 -1.91 4.64 1.28
CA LEU A 51 -3.06 4.85 0.41
C LEU A 51 -3.29 6.34 0.14
N ALA A 52 -3.33 7.15 1.20
CA ALA A 52 -3.57 8.59 1.11
C ALA A 52 -2.45 9.28 0.31
N THR A 53 -1.20 9.00 0.63
CA THR A 53 -0.05 9.59 -0.08
C THR A 53 0.03 9.11 -1.53
N GLY A 54 -0.14 7.80 -1.80
CA GLY A 54 -0.16 7.27 -3.16
C GLY A 54 -1.34 7.78 -4.02
N ALA A 55 -2.48 8.09 -3.39
CA ALA A 55 -3.66 8.60 -4.08
C ALA A 55 -3.63 10.12 -4.29
N LEU A 56 -3.17 10.89 -3.31
CA LEU A 56 -3.25 12.36 -3.32
C LEU A 56 -1.94 13.05 -3.75
N THR A 57 -0.78 12.40 -3.61
CA THR A 57 0.51 13.04 -3.85
C THR A 57 1.32 12.36 -4.94
N GLU A 58 1.94 13.14 -5.82
CA GLU A 58 2.89 12.66 -6.82
C GLU A 58 4.03 13.67 -6.97
N GLY A 59 5.29 13.21 -6.90
CA GLY A 59 6.47 14.04 -7.15
C GLY A 59 6.66 15.27 -6.25
N GLY A 60 5.98 15.35 -5.10
CA GLY A 60 6.03 16.51 -4.19
C GLY A 60 4.89 17.52 -4.36
N GLY A 61 3.90 17.25 -5.21
CA GLY A 61 2.70 18.08 -5.40
C GLY A 61 1.38 17.29 -5.33
N PHE A 62 0.25 17.99 -5.45
CA PHE A 62 -1.09 17.40 -5.53
C PHE A 62 -1.27 16.69 -6.88
N ALA A 63 -1.53 15.39 -6.85
CA ALA A 63 -1.57 14.53 -8.04
C ALA A 63 -2.85 14.67 -8.88
N GLY A 64 -3.76 15.56 -8.47
CA GLY A 64 -5.05 15.79 -9.11
C GLY A 64 -6.18 14.89 -8.57
N TRP A 65 -7.39 15.05 -9.10
CA TRP A 65 -8.61 14.39 -8.61
C TRP A 65 -8.88 13.03 -9.27
N ALA A 66 -8.15 12.66 -10.33
CA ALA A 66 -8.39 11.38 -11.02
C ALA A 66 -8.05 10.16 -10.16
N ARG A 67 -6.93 10.21 -9.42
CA ARG A 67 -6.47 9.10 -8.57
C ARG A 67 -7.29 8.93 -7.29
N PRO A 68 -7.62 10.01 -6.54
CA PRO A 68 -8.53 9.91 -5.40
C PRO A 68 -9.90 9.37 -5.80
N ALA A 69 -10.44 9.80 -6.94
CA ALA A 69 -11.74 9.32 -7.43
C ALA A 69 -11.70 7.82 -7.78
N GLY A 70 -10.65 7.34 -8.45
CA GLY A 70 -10.48 5.91 -8.72
C GLY A 70 -10.32 5.07 -7.45
N VAL A 71 -9.60 5.59 -6.45
CA VAL A 71 -9.46 4.94 -5.13
C VAL A 71 -10.79 4.90 -4.38
N LEU A 72 -11.58 5.98 -4.43
CA LEU A 72 -12.93 6.00 -3.85
C LEU A 72 -13.84 4.95 -4.51
N VAL A 73 -13.81 4.84 -5.84
CA VAL A 73 -14.57 3.82 -6.57
C VAL A 73 -14.12 2.41 -6.15
N GLY A 74 -12.81 2.16 -6.09
CA GLY A 74 -12.25 0.91 -5.58
C GLY A 74 -12.71 0.60 -4.15
N GLY A 75 -12.71 1.60 -3.27
CA GLY A 75 -13.20 1.48 -1.89
C GLY A 75 -14.69 1.12 -1.82
N VAL A 76 -15.53 1.76 -2.62
CA VAL A 76 -16.97 1.46 -2.70
C VAL A 76 -17.21 0.04 -3.22
N LEU A 77 -16.50 -0.37 -4.27
CA LEU A 77 -16.60 -1.75 -4.81
C LEU A 77 -16.12 -2.79 -3.79
N ALA A 78 -15.06 -2.50 -3.04
CA ALA A 78 -14.59 -3.36 -1.95
C ALA A 78 -15.64 -3.47 -0.83
N TRP A 79 -16.34 -2.38 -0.48
CA TRP A 79 -17.44 -2.41 0.48
C TRP A 79 -18.63 -3.25 0.02
N ARG A 80 -18.87 -3.34 -1.30
CA ARG A 80 -19.88 -4.25 -1.85
C ARG A 80 -19.44 -5.71 -1.92
N LYS A 81 -18.27 -6.07 -1.36
CA LYS A 81 -17.68 -7.41 -1.42
C LYS A 81 -17.49 -7.94 -2.85
N ALA A 82 -17.18 -7.04 -3.80
CA ALA A 82 -16.91 -7.42 -5.18
C ALA A 82 -15.60 -8.23 -5.29
N PRO A 83 -15.43 -9.08 -6.33
CA PRO A 83 -14.17 -9.80 -6.55
C PRO A 83 -13.00 -8.83 -6.70
N PHE A 84 -11.82 -9.18 -6.18
CA PHE A 84 -10.62 -8.32 -6.21
C PHE A 84 -10.32 -7.78 -7.61
N VAL A 85 -10.43 -8.64 -8.63
CA VAL A 85 -10.23 -8.26 -10.04
C VAL A 85 -11.19 -7.15 -10.46
N VAL A 86 -12.47 -7.22 -10.06
CA VAL A 86 -13.49 -6.21 -10.39
C VAL A 86 -13.19 -4.89 -9.69
N VAL A 87 -12.73 -4.94 -8.43
CA VAL A 87 -12.31 -3.75 -7.67
C VAL A 87 -11.15 -3.05 -8.37
N VAL A 88 -10.10 -3.80 -8.74
CA VAL A 88 -8.90 -3.26 -9.38
C VAL A 88 -9.20 -2.71 -10.77
N LEU A 89 -9.93 -3.46 -11.59
CA LEU A 89 -10.29 -3.02 -12.95
C LEU A 89 -11.22 -1.81 -12.89
N GLY A 90 -12.18 -1.77 -11.97
CA GLY A 90 -13.06 -0.62 -11.78
C GLY A 90 -12.30 0.65 -11.37
N ALA A 91 -11.40 0.55 -10.39
CA ALA A 91 -10.55 1.66 -9.96
C ALA A 91 -9.61 2.15 -11.09
N ALA A 92 -9.00 1.21 -11.83
CA ALA A 92 -8.13 1.54 -12.96
C ALA A 92 -8.90 2.20 -14.10
N ALA A 93 -10.06 1.64 -14.48
CA ALA A 93 -10.90 2.17 -15.56
C ALA A 93 -11.43 3.57 -15.24
N THR A 94 -11.87 3.81 -14.00
CA THR A 94 -12.33 5.14 -13.58
C THR A 94 -11.21 6.17 -13.56
N THR A 95 -10.03 5.80 -13.06
CA THR A 95 -8.85 6.67 -13.12
C THR A 95 -8.46 6.98 -14.57
N ALA A 96 -8.48 5.98 -15.45
CA ALA A 96 -8.15 6.13 -16.87
C ALA A 96 -9.17 7.00 -17.61
N ALA A 97 -10.47 6.84 -17.33
CA ALA A 97 -11.53 7.63 -17.95
C ALA A 97 -11.48 9.10 -17.52
N LEU A 98 -11.24 9.38 -16.24
CA LEU A 98 -11.09 10.75 -15.73
C LEU A 98 -9.86 11.43 -16.33
N ARG A 99 -8.74 10.70 -16.44
CA ARG A 99 -7.54 11.19 -17.12
C ARG A 99 -7.78 11.45 -18.61
N ALA A 100 -8.51 10.57 -19.29
CA ALA A 100 -8.87 10.75 -20.71
C ALA A 100 -9.81 11.95 -20.92
N ALA A 101 -10.64 12.29 -19.94
CA ALA A 101 -11.47 13.50 -19.94
C ALA A 101 -10.71 14.80 -19.61
N GLY A 102 -9.39 14.73 -19.43
CA GLY A 102 -8.54 15.90 -19.15
C GLY A 102 -8.51 16.31 -17.67
N ILE A 103 -9.07 15.49 -16.78
CA ILE A 103 -9.05 15.73 -15.34
C ILE A 103 -7.80 15.04 -14.80
N ALA A 104 -6.78 15.82 -14.43
CA ALA A 104 -5.65 15.33 -13.64
C ALA A 104 -6.11 15.05 -12.22
#